data_AF-A0AAV0LWF0-F1
#
_entry.id   AF-A0AAV0LWF0-F1
#
_cell.length_a   1.000
_cell.length_b   1.000
_cell.length_c   1.000
_cell.angle_alpha   90.00
_cell.angle_beta   90.00
_cell.angle_gamma   90.00
#
_symmetry.space_group_name_H-M   'P 1'
#
loop_
_entity.id
_entity.type
_entity.pdbx_description
1 polymer ?
#
loop_
_entity_poly.entity_id
_entity_poly.type
_entity_poly.pdbx_seq_one_letter_code
_entity_poly.pdbx_strand_id
1 'polypeptide(L)'
;MDPHLLLFLLLSTSSLSGFLPSPLPKFPFSRGPSNLLFIFAGIEPAATFKLTNLCRQTIWPGLLSGANTAQLPTTGFALRPGKSRTIPIPAGWSGRIWGRTLCSTGADGKFTCLTADCGSGKIECGGSGAKPPATLVEFTLNGADGLDFYDVSLVDGYNLPMLAFPQKVTRGGCGATGCLIDLNGACPKELKVVAPCMSACEAFGDPRFCCAGEYSTPETCSPSVYSLFFKYACTRSYSYAYDDKTSTYTCANTDYTIVFCPRPYTR
;
A
#
# COMPACT_ATOMS: atom_id res chain seq x y z
N MET A 1 16.28 19.11 1.21
CA MET A 1 15.23 18.07 1.29
C MET A 1 15.05 17.59 -0.13
N ASP A 2 15.51 16.37 -0.37
CA ASP A 2 15.95 15.87 -1.68
C ASP A 2 14.76 15.51 -2.59
N PRO A 3 14.63 16.08 -3.81
CA PRO A 3 13.53 15.82 -4.73
C PRO A 3 13.61 14.46 -5.45
N HIS A 4 14.60 13.62 -5.16
CA HIS A 4 14.80 12.33 -5.85
C HIS A 4 13.92 11.17 -5.36
N LEU A 5 13.04 11.35 -4.37
CA LEU A 5 12.13 10.30 -3.90
C LEU A 5 10.82 10.18 -4.71
N LEU A 6 10.60 11.07 -5.68
CA LEU A 6 9.31 11.29 -6.34
C LEU A 6 9.09 10.55 -7.68
N LEU A 7 9.94 9.58 -8.04
CA LEU A 7 9.87 8.96 -9.38
C LEU A 7 10.19 7.46 -9.40
N PHE A 8 9.42 6.64 -8.67
CA PHE A 8 9.49 5.16 -8.80
C PHE A 8 8.14 4.46 -9.04
N LEU A 9 7.14 5.19 -9.51
CA LEU A 9 5.90 4.61 -10.05
C LEU A 9 5.60 5.29 -11.39
N LEU A 10 6.25 4.81 -12.46
CA LEU A 10 5.87 4.84 -13.88
C LEU A 10 7.15 4.78 -14.72
N LEU A 11 7.40 3.63 -15.36
CA LEU A 11 8.07 3.41 -16.66
C LEU A 11 8.62 1.98 -16.73
N SER A 12 7.83 1.06 -17.29
CA SER A 12 8.31 -0.19 -17.85
C SER A 12 8.14 -0.13 -19.37
N THR A 13 9.24 -0.11 -20.12
CA THR A 13 9.45 -0.87 -21.37
C THR A 13 10.66 -0.30 -22.11
N SER A 14 11.74 -1.08 -22.18
CA SER A 14 12.58 -1.12 -23.37
C SER A 14 13.56 -2.29 -23.27
N SER A 15 13.30 -3.28 -24.13
CA SER A 15 14.16 -4.39 -24.51
C SER A 15 15.55 -3.91 -24.91
N LEU A 16 16.59 -4.69 -24.56
CA LEU A 16 17.78 -4.80 -25.39
C LEU A 16 18.45 -6.16 -25.20
N SER A 17 18.74 -6.72 -26.36
CA SER A 17 19.27 -8.01 -26.71
C SER A 17 20.75 -8.19 -26.39
N GLY A 18 21.11 -9.43 -26.02
CA GLY A 18 22.21 -10.17 -26.63
C GLY A 18 23.63 -9.83 -26.20
N PHE A 19 24.18 -10.62 -25.27
CA PHE A 19 25.61 -10.95 -25.24
C PHE A 19 25.81 -12.44 -24.95
N LEU A 20 26.47 -13.14 -25.88
CA LEU A 20 26.90 -14.53 -25.75
C LEU A 20 28.10 -14.64 -24.78
N PRO A 21 28.18 -15.71 -23.96
CA PRO A 21 29.29 -15.92 -23.05
C PRO A 21 30.49 -16.61 -23.72
N SER A 22 31.70 -16.22 -23.32
CA SER A 22 32.97 -16.90 -23.62
C SER A 22 33.16 -18.15 -22.76
N PRO A 23 33.88 -19.19 -23.23
CA PRO A 23 33.94 -20.49 -22.56
C PRO A 23 34.93 -20.52 -21.39
N LEU A 24 34.48 -21.04 -20.25
CA LEU A 24 35.30 -21.36 -19.08
C LEU A 24 36.08 -22.69 -19.25
N PRO A 25 37.27 -22.82 -18.64
CA PRO A 25 38.08 -24.04 -18.69
C PRO A 25 37.49 -25.17 -17.84
N LYS A 26 37.52 -26.40 -18.39
CA LYS A 26 37.05 -27.63 -17.75
C LYS A 26 38.08 -28.12 -16.71
N PHE A 27 37.69 -28.21 -15.44
CA PHE A 27 38.43 -28.94 -14.41
C PHE A 27 37.74 -30.30 -14.12
N PRO A 28 38.52 -31.36 -13.81
CA PRO A 28 37.99 -32.71 -13.67
C PRO A 28 37.22 -32.89 -12.35
N PHE A 29 36.12 -33.63 -12.46
CA PHE A 29 35.15 -33.94 -11.41
C PHE A 29 35.69 -35.05 -10.51
N SER A 30 35.91 -34.79 -9.22
CA SER A 30 36.12 -35.82 -8.20
C SER A 30 34.83 -36.00 -7.40
N ARG A 31 34.24 -37.20 -7.44
CA ARG A 31 33.00 -37.56 -6.74
C ARG A 31 33.31 -37.94 -5.29
N GLY A 32 32.96 -37.07 -4.35
CA GLY A 32 32.77 -37.42 -2.94
C GLY A 32 31.33 -37.06 -2.51
N PRO A 33 30.70 -37.82 -1.59
CA PRO A 33 29.38 -37.47 -1.07
C PRO A 33 29.52 -36.24 -0.16
N SER A 34 29.31 -35.06 -0.73
CA SER A 34 29.26 -33.81 0.02
C SER A 34 27.88 -33.73 0.68
N ASN A 35 27.80 -34.02 1.97
CA ASN A 35 26.65 -33.68 2.79
C ASN A 35 26.60 -32.14 2.89
N LEU A 36 25.95 -31.53 1.90
CA LEU A 36 25.71 -30.10 1.85
C LEU A 36 24.62 -29.78 2.88
N LEU A 37 25.05 -29.44 4.10
CA LEU A 37 24.18 -28.86 5.11
C LEU A 37 23.79 -27.46 4.62
N PHE A 38 22.63 -27.34 3.97
CA PHE A 38 22.03 -26.05 3.65
C PHE A 38 21.63 -25.37 4.95
N ILE A 39 22.50 -24.49 5.46
CA ILE A 39 22.11 -23.51 6.45
C ILE A 39 21.22 -22.52 5.71
N PHE A 40 19.90 -22.70 5.79
CA PHE A 40 18.96 -21.64 5.47
C PHE A 40 19.21 -20.54 6.51
N ALA A 41 20.04 -19.55 6.17
CA ALA A 41 20.02 -18.28 6.86
C ALA A 41 18.62 -17.71 6.62
N GLY A 42 17.71 -17.93 7.58
CA GLY A 42 16.41 -17.32 7.57
C GLY A 42 16.61 -15.81 7.48
N ILE A 43 16.03 -15.18 6.46
CA ILE A 43 15.92 -13.73 6.45
C ILE A 43 14.99 -13.39 7.61
N GLU A 44 15.57 -12.98 8.74
CA GLU A 44 14.80 -12.48 9.88
C GLU A 44 13.98 -11.27 9.41
N PRO A 45 12.67 -11.21 9.71
CA PRO A 45 11.84 -10.07 9.35
C PRO A 45 12.35 -8.81 10.05
N ALA A 46 12.43 -7.71 9.30
CA ALA A 46 12.86 -6.43 9.85
C ALA A 46 11.77 -5.75 10.67
N ALA A 47 10.51 -6.02 10.33
CA ALA A 47 9.34 -5.56 11.04
C ALA A 47 8.20 -6.58 10.90
N THR A 48 7.18 -6.45 11.74
CA THR A 48 5.92 -7.15 11.58
C THR A 48 4.76 -6.19 11.46
N PHE A 49 3.83 -6.51 10.56
CA PHE A 49 2.59 -5.75 10.41
C PHE A 49 1.42 -6.56 10.94
N LYS A 50 0.73 -6.02 11.95
CA LYS A 50 -0.50 -6.59 12.50
C LYS A 50 -1.71 -5.93 11.87
N LEU A 51 -2.38 -6.63 10.96
CA LEU A 51 -3.61 -6.18 10.32
C LEU A 51 -4.81 -6.63 11.17
N THR A 52 -5.68 -5.70 11.55
CA THR A 52 -6.84 -5.96 12.42
C THR A 52 -8.12 -5.47 11.78
N ASN A 53 -9.12 -6.35 11.64
CA ASN A 53 -10.44 -5.98 11.16
C ASN A 53 -11.37 -5.68 12.34
N LEU A 54 -11.70 -4.40 12.56
CA LEU A 54 -12.75 -3.98 13.49
C LEU A 54 -14.07 -3.63 12.79
N CYS A 55 -14.15 -3.81 11.47
CA CYS A 55 -15.39 -3.68 10.73
C CYS A 55 -16.38 -4.79 11.14
N ARG A 56 -17.69 -4.55 10.98
CA ARG A 56 -18.73 -5.55 11.26
C ARG A 56 -18.82 -6.67 10.24
N GLN A 57 -18.17 -6.51 9.09
CA GLN A 57 -18.14 -7.46 7.99
C GLN A 57 -16.75 -8.01 7.78
N THR A 58 -16.67 -9.18 7.14
CA THR A 58 -15.40 -9.68 6.61
C THR A 58 -14.85 -8.68 5.59
N ILE A 59 -13.57 -8.39 5.70
CA ILE A 59 -12.82 -7.67 4.66
C ILE A 59 -11.79 -8.62 4.08
N TRP A 60 -11.28 -8.28 2.90
CA TRP A 60 -10.21 -9.03 2.27
C TRP A 60 -9.02 -8.12 2.02
N PRO A 61 -8.06 -8.03 2.95
CA PRO A 61 -6.88 -7.20 2.72
C PRO A 61 -6.18 -7.62 1.43
N GLY A 62 -5.71 -6.64 0.68
CA GLY A 62 -4.79 -6.80 -0.45
C GLY A 62 -3.45 -6.19 -0.07
N LEU A 63 -2.37 -6.83 -0.54
CA LEU A 63 -1.00 -6.39 -0.29
C LEU A 63 -0.24 -6.39 -1.61
N LEU A 64 0.44 -5.29 -1.89
CA LEU A 64 1.29 -5.14 -3.06
C LEU A 64 2.68 -4.71 -2.62
N SER A 65 3.67 -5.55 -2.88
CA SER A 65 5.08 -5.16 -2.85
C SER A 65 5.39 -4.26 -4.05
N GLY A 66 6.10 -3.16 -3.82
CA GLY A 66 6.61 -2.28 -4.87
C GLY A 66 7.66 -2.95 -5.76
N ALA A 67 8.04 -2.26 -6.84
CA ALA A 67 9.11 -2.73 -7.71
C ALA A 67 10.43 -2.87 -6.93
N ASN A 68 11.22 -3.89 -7.27
CA ASN A 68 12.55 -4.12 -6.70
C ASN A 68 12.60 -4.40 -5.18
N THR A 69 11.47 -4.73 -4.56
CA THR A 69 11.43 -5.21 -3.18
C THR A 69 10.97 -6.67 -3.08
N ALA A 70 11.25 -7.30 -1.95
CA ALA A 70 10.87 -8.67 -1.69
C ALA A 70 9.34 -8.85 -1.71
N GLN A 71 8.88 -9.96 -2.29
CA GLN A 71 7.47 -10.32 -2.26
C GLN A 71 7.07 -10.80 -0.86
N LEU A 72 5.89 -10.39 -0.40
CA LEU A 72 5.32 -10.86 0.84
C LEU A 72 4.81 -12.31 0.71
N PRO A 73 4.69 -13.07 1.81
CA PRO A 73 4.20 -14.46 1.77
C PRO A 73 2.72 -14.58 1.35
N THR A 74 2.00 -13.46 1.25
CA THR A 74 0.61 -13.38 0.74
C THR A 74 0.39 -11.99 0.16
N THR A 75 -0.41 -11.92 -0.89
CA THR A 75 -0.89 -10.70 -1.57
C THR A 75 -2.38 -10.46 -1.33
N GLY A 76 -3.07 -11.37 -0.66
CA GLY A 76 -4.43 -11.15 -0.21
C GLY A 76 -5.04 -12.32 0.55
N PHE A 77 -5.94 -12.02 1.49
CA PHE A 77 -6.58 -13.04 2.34
C PHE A 77 -7.91 -12.54 2.90
N ALA A 78 -8.73 -13.44 3.45
CA ALA A 78 -9.94 -13.07 4.19
C ALA A 78 -9.61 -12.74 5.66
N LEU A 79 -10.18 -11.66 6.20
CA LEU A 79 -10.03 -11.26 7.59
C LEU A 79 -11.41 -11.00 8.21
N ARG A 80 -11.87 -11.92 9.05
CA ARG A 80 -13.19 -11.86 9.70
C ARG A 80 -13.28 -10.73 10.75
N PRO A 81 -14.49 -10.26 11.10
CA PRO A 81 -14.70 -9.27 12.16
C PRO A 81 -14.01 -9.65 13.48
N GLY A 82 -13.34 -8.69 14.10
CA GLY A 82 -12.62 -8.85 15.37
C GLY A 82 -11.36 -9.71 15.29
N LYS A 83 -10.92 -10.13 14.08
CA LYS A 83 -9.70 -10.92 13.90
C LYS A 83 -8.53 -10.07 13.45
N SER A 84 -7.34 -10.56 13.76
CA SER A 84 -6.08 -10.00 13.30
C SER A 84 -5.23 -11.04 12.60
N ARG A 85 -4.34 -10.60 11.71
CA ARG A 85 -3.28 -11.41 11.12
C ARG A 85 -1.98 -10.61 11.16
N THR A 86 -0.92 -11.23 11.65
CA THR A 86 0.43 -10.66 11.63
C THR A 86 1.19 -11.18 10.42
N ILE A 87 1.90 -10.30 9.73
CA ILE A 87 2.67 -10.60 8.52
C ILE A 87 4.11 -10.17 8.78
N PRO A 88 5.11 -11.06 8.56
CA PRO A 88 6.51 -10.68 8.58
C PRO A 88 6.83 -9.81 7.35
N ILE A 89 7.53 -8.70 7.58
CA ILE A 89 7.92 -7.75 6.54
C ILE A 89 9.45 -7.75 6.38
N PRO A 90 9.97 -7.97 5.16
CA PRO A 90 11.41 -7.91 4.89
C PRO A 90 12.02 -6.53 5.15
N ALA A 91 13.32 -6.49 5.43
CA ALA A 91 14.09 -5.24 5.43
C ALA A 91 13.98 -4.51 4.09
N GLY A 92 13.85 -3.19 4.12
CA GLY A 92 13.76 -2.39 2.90
C GLY A 92 12.46 -2.59 2.11
N TRP A 93 11.42 -3.17 2.73
CA TRP A 93 10.14 -3.36 2.05
C TRP A 93 9.47 -2.02 1.75
N SER A 94 9.02 -1.86 0.51
CA SER A 94 8.17 -0.75 0.10
C SER A 94 6.93 -1.31 -0.58
N GLY A 95 5.77 -0.73 -0.31
CA GLY A 95 4.52 -1.21 -0.87
C GLY A 95 3.29 -0.64 -0.19
N ARG A 96 2.14 -1.21 -0.54
CA ARG A 96 0.83 -0.72 -0.11
C ARG A 96 -0.11 -1.83 0.30
N ILE A 97 -1.01 -1.50 1.22
CA ILE A 97 -2.02 -2.39 1.79
C ILE A 97 -3.37 -1.69 1.76
N TRP A 98 -4.43 -2.42 1.43
CA TRP A 98 -5.80 -1.90 1.40
C TRP A 98 -6.80 -2.95 1.86
N GLY A 99 -8.05 -2.54 2.09
CA GLY A 99 -9.15 -3.44 2.44
C GLY A 99 -10.15 -3.56 1.29
N ARG A 100 -10.40 -4.78 0.81
CA ARG A 100 -11.53 -5.05 -0.09
C ARG A 100 -12.80 -5.35 0.71
N THR A 101 -13.95 -4.92 0.21
CA THR A 101 -15.24 -5.13 0.87
C THR A 101 -16.27 -5.71 -0.10
N LEU A 102 -17.30 -6.35 0.48
CA LEU A 102 -18.43 -6.93 -0.25
C LEU A 102 -17.96 -7.87 -1.37
N CYS A 103 -17.04 -8.77 -1.02
CA CYS A 103 -16.49 -9.74 -1.95
C CYS A 103 -17.28 -11.03 -1.97
N SER A 104 -17.34 -11.67 -3.13
CA SER A 104 -17.93 -12.99 -3.31
C SER A 104 -17.25 -13.75 -4.45
N THR A 105 -17.44 -15.06 -4.48
CA THR A 105 -17.07 -15.89 -5.63
C THR A 105 -18.31 -16.09 -6.48
N GLY A 106 -18.26 -15.63 -7.73
CA GLY A 106 -19.35 -15.79 -8.70
C GLY A 106 -19.54 -17.24 -9.14
N ALA A 107 -20.62 -17.49 -9.88
CA ALA A 107 -20.90 -18.81 -10.46
C ALA A 107 -19.83 -19.27 -11.46
N ASP A 108 -19.06 -18.34 -12.03
CA ASP A 108 -17.91 -18.59 -12.89
C ASP A 108 -16.62 -18.92 -12.10
N GLY A 109 -16.71 -19.02 -10.78
CA GLY A 109 -15.59 -19.32 -9.89
C GLY A 109 -14.65 -18.13 -9.63
N LYS A 110 -14.94 -16.94 -10.18
CA LYS A 110 -14.10 -15.75 -9.97
C LYS A 110 -14.44 -15.06 -8.68
N PHE A 111 -13.41 -14.74 -7.91
CA PHE A 111 -13.52 -13.90 -6.74
C PHE A 111 -13.47 -12.43 -7.14
N THR A 112 -14.52 -11.68 -6.80
CA THR A 112 -14.66 -10.25 -7.12
C THR A 112 -15.17 -9.47 -5.92
N CYS A 113 -14.74 -8.22 -5.78
CA CYS A 113 -15.16 -7.30 -4.72
C CYS A 113 -15.87 -6.08 -5.28
N LEU A 114 -16.82 -5.51 -4.53
CA LEU A 114 -17.47 -4.26 -4.94
C LEU A 114 -16.50 -3.07 -4.87
N THR A 115 -15.67 -3.01 -3.82
CA THR A 115 -14.73 -1.91 -3.61
C THR A 115 -13.29 -2.41 -3.54
N ALA A 116 -12.35 -1.65 -4.10
CA ALA A 116 -10.91 -1.90 -4.05
C ALA A 116 -10.48 -3.28 -4.59
N ASP A 117 -11.30 -3.87 -5.47
CA ASP A 117 -11.00 -5.14 -6.14
C ASP A 117 -9.66 -5.07 -6.87
N CYS A 118 -8.88 -6.14 -6.84
CA CYS A 118 -7.57 -6.17 -7.50
C CYS A 118 -7.58 -6.86 -8.87
N GLY A 119 -8.75 -7.27 -9.37
CA GLY A 119 -8.92 -7.79 -10.72
C GLY A 119 -8.29 -9.16 -10.98
N SER A 120 -7.66 -9.80 -9.99
CA SER A 120 -7.00 -11.10 -10.17
C SER A 120 -7.98 -12.28 -10.36
N GLY A 121 -9.26 -12.07 -10.04
CA GLY A 121 -10.27 -13.13 -9.98
C GLY A 121 -10.06 -14.11 -8.82
N LYS A 122 -9.15 -13.80 -7.87
CA LYS A 122 -8.77 -14.64 -6.73
C LYS A 122 -8.70 -13.81 -5.44
N ILE A 123 -8.69 -14.49 -4.30
CA ILE A 123 -8.42 -13.82 -3.01
C ILE A 123 -7.01 -13.21 -3.01
N GLU A 124 -6.01 -13.94 -3.52
CA GLU A 124 -4.67 -13.42 -3.74
C GLU A 124 -4.67 -12.41 -4.90
N CYS A 125 -4.04 -11.24 -4.71
CA CYS A 125 -3.98 -10.19 -5.73
C CYS A 125 -2.86 -10.39 -6.76
N GLY A 126 -1.87 -11.24 -6.46
CA GLY A 126 -0.88 -11.70 -7.44
C GLY A 126 -0.07 -10.57 -8.10
N GLY A 127 0.25 -9.52 -7.34
CA GLY A 127 0.96 -8.34 -7.86
C GLY A 127 0.08 -7.27 -8.49
N SER A 128 -1.25 -7.46 -8.50
CA SER A 128 -2.19 -6.42 -8.96
C SER A 128 -2.55 -5.47 -7.81
N GLY A 129 -2.62 -4.17 -8.10
CA GLY A 129 -3.08 -3.14 -7.15
C GLY A 129 -4.60 -3.08 -7.01
N ALA A 130 -5.08 -2.29 -6.05
CA ALA A 130 -6.50 -1.99 -5.91
C ALA A 130 -7.02 -1.19 -7.11
N LYS A 131 -8.23 -1.49 -7.57
CA LYS A 131 -9.01 -0.59 -8.42
C LYS A 131 -9.63 0.51 -7.54
N PRO A 132 -9.37 1.80 -7.82
CA PRO A 132 -9.98 2.88 -7.08
C PRO A 132 -11.52 2.87 -7.13
N PRO A 133 -12.19 3.38 -6.09
CA PRO A 133 -11.59 4.05 -4.95
C PRO A 133 -11.12 3.08 -3.86
N ALA A 134 -9.97 3.37 -3.27
CA ALA A 134 -9.37 2.55 -2.22
C ALA A 134 -8.59 3.42 -1.22
N THR A 135 -8.92 3.29 0.07
CA THR A 135 -8.06 3.81 1.12
C THR A 135 -6.82 2.92 1.22
N LEU A 136 -5.64 3.52 1.10
CA LEU A 136 -4.36 2.82 1.13
C LEU A 136 -3.63 3.15 2.44
N VAL A 137 -2.82 2.20 2.91
CA VAL A 137 -1.66 2.52 3.75
C VAL A 137 -0.42 2.13 2.98
N GLU A 138 0.54 3.05 2.94
CA GLU A 138 1.76 2.96 2.16
C GLU A 138 2.95 2.96 3.10
N PHE A 139 3.98 2.20 2.75
CA PHE A 139 5.21 2.10 3.52
C PHE A 139 6.42 2.11 2.61
N THR A 140 7.51 2.70 3.08
CA THR A 140 8.88 2.48 2.62
C THR A 140 9.77 2.32 3.85
N LEU A 141 10.15 1.08 4.14
CA LEU A 141 10.96 0.75 5.32
C LEU A 141 12.45 1.00 5.05
N ASN A 142 13.16 1.46 6.08
CA ASN A 142 14.60 1.75 6.01
C ASN A 142 15.00 2.63 4.80
N GLY A 143 14.24 3.69 4.57
CA GLY A 143 14.51 4.72 3.57
C GLY A 143 15.59 5.71 4.01
N ALA A 144 15.40 6.99 3.67
CA ALA A 144 16.35 8.05 4.02
C ALA A 144 16.65 8.08 5.53
N ASP A 145 17.93 8.25 5.87
CA ASP A 145 18.45 8.24 7.25
C ASP A 145 18.14 6.96 8.06
N GLY A 146 17.81 5.85 7.38
CA GLY A 146 17.38 4.60 8.02
C GLY A 146 16.04 4.75 8.75
N LEU A 147 15.18 5.66 8.28
CA LEU A 147 13.81 5.84 8.76
C LEU A 147 12.85 5.08 7.85
N ASP A 148 11.81 4.54 8.47
CA ASP A 148 10.62 4.12 7.76
C ASP A 148 9.75 5.34 7.44
N PHE A 149 9.15 5.36 6.27
CA PHE A 149 8.18 6.35 5.82
C PHE A 149 6.84 5.64 5.65
N TYR A 150 5.77 6.21 6.20
CA TYR A 150 4.44 5.63 6.10
C TYR A 150 3.35 6.67 6.20
N ASP A 151 2.21 6.33 5.62
CA ASP A 151 1.04 7.18 5.56
C ASP A 151 -0.22 6.35 5.23
N VAL A 152 -1.38 6.87 5.60
CA VAL A 152 -2.67 6.48 5.01
C VAL A 152 -3.03 7.50 3.95
N SER A 153 -3.31 7.01 2.75
CA SER A 153 -3.53 7.81 1.55
C SER A 153 -4.96 7.68 1.01
N LEU A 154 -5.54 8.83 0.66
CA LEU A 154 -6.84 8.99 0.01
C LEU A 154 -6.68 9.54 -1.42
N VAL A 155 -5.46 9.53 -1.97
CA VAL A 155 -5.16 9.94 -3.35
C VAL A 155 -5.95 9.09 -4.34
N ASP A 156 -6.07 7.79 -4.07
CA ASP A 156 -6.87 6.83 -4.83
C ASP A 156 -8.32 6.75 -4.31
N GLY A 157 -8.78 7.76 -3.56
CA GLY A 157 -10.12 7.83 -2.99
C GLY A 157 -10.28 7.07 -1.67
N TYR A 158 -11.55 6.82 -1.31
CA TYR A 158 -11.94 6.27 -0.02
C TYR A 158 -13.00 5.18 -0.16
N ASN A 159 -12.80 4.05 0.53
CA ASN A 159 -13.81 2.99 0.63
C ASN A 159 -14.11 2.57 2.07
N LEU A 160 -13.10 2.48 2.95
CA LEU A 160 -13.31 2.22 4.38
C LEU A 160 -12.28 2.97 5.25
N PRO A 161 -12.63 3.27 6.52
CA PRO A 161 -11.71 3.96 7.40
C PRO A 161 -10.54 3.07 7.82
N MET A 162 -9.38 3.70 7.97
CA MET A 162 -8.12 3.01 8.24
C MET A 162 -7.26 3.85 9.20
N LEU A 163 -6.56 3.17 10.10
CA LEU A 163 -5.57 3.75 10.99
C LEU A 163 -4.32 2.88 10.98
N ALA A 164 -3.16 3.49 10.78
CA ALA A 164 -1.87 2.84 10.93
C ALA A 164 -1.04 3.57 11.98
N PHE A 165 -0.34 2.82 12.83
CA PHE A 165 0.53 3.38 13.85
C PHE A 165 1.66 2.42 14.23
N PRO A 166 2.84 2.96 14.57
CA PRO A 166 3.94 2.17 15.10
C PRO A 166 3.65 1.69 16.53
N GLN A 167 4.11 0.50 16.88
CA GLN A 167 3.88 -0.10 18.21
C GLN A 167 4.83 0.43 19.29
N LYS A 168 6.00 0.93 18.88
CA LYS A 168 7.00 1.52 19.76
C LYS A 168 7.41 2.88 19.23
N VAL A 169 7.54 3.84 20.13
CA VAL A 169 8.15 5.14 19.82
C VAL A 169 9.66 4.99 19.97
N THR A 170 10.38 5.29 18.90
CA THR A 170 11.84 5.15 18.82
C THR A 170 12.45 6.46 18.31
N ARG A 171 12.60 6.61 16.98
CA ARG A 171 13.16 7.76 16.27
C ARG A 171 12.27 8.07 15.07
N GLY A 172 12.06 9.35 14.71
CA GLY A 172 11.22 9.76 13.58
C GLY A 172 9.84 10.34 13.94
N GLY A 173 9.55 10.53 15.23
CA GLY A 173 8.27 11.09 15.69
C GLY A 173 7.16 10.06 15.85
N CYS A 174 7.15 8.99 15.04
CA CYS A 174 6.35 7.76 15.25
C CYS A 174 4.85 8.03 15.49
N GLY A 175 4.27 8.96 14.73
CA GLY A 175 2.87 9.33 14.84
C GLY A 175 1.93 8.34 14.15
N ALA A 176 0.70 8.25 14.61
CA ALA A 176 -0.34 7.54 13.85
C ALA A 176 -0.76 8.32 12.59
N THR A 177 -1.24 7.61 11.57
CA THR A 177 -1.78 8.15 10.33
C THR A 177 -3.10 7.46 10.02
N GLY A 178 -4.08 8.17 9.47
CA GLY A 178 -5.37 7.56 9.20
C GLY A 178 -6.54 8.50 9.01
N CYS A 179 -7.61 7.88 8.55
CA CYS A 179 -8.92 8.48 8.32
C CYS A 179 -9.95 7.68 9.14
N LEU A 180 -10.43 8.27 10.24
CA LEU A 180 -11.26 7.58 11.24
C LEU A 180 -12.76 7.79 11.00
N ILE A 181 -13.12 8.67 10.08
CA ILE A 181 -14.51 9.05 9.78
C ILE A 181 -14.99 8.26 8.55
N ASP A 182 -16.28 7.91 8.52
CA ASP A 182 -16.95 7.36 7.33
C ASP A 182 -17.22 8.48 6.31
N LEU A 183 -16.41 8.55 5.25
CA LEU A 183 -16.58 9.53 4.18
C LEU A 183 -17.65 9.13 3.16
N ASN A 184 -18.09 7.87 3.11
CA ASN A 184 -19.02 7.41 2.08
C ASN A 184 -20.37 8.14 2.17
N GLY A 185 -20.83 8.47 3.38
CA GLY A 185 -22.03 9.28 3.60
C GLY A 185 -21.88 10.74 3.18
N ALA A 186 -20.73 11.33 3.49
CA ALA A 186 -20.43 12.75 3.30
C ALA A 186 -19.78 13.08 1.95
N CYS A 187 -19.49 12.07 1.12
CA CYS A 187 -18.81 12.23 -0.16
C CYS A 187 -19.50 13.28 -1.05
N PRO A 188 -18.78 14.22 -1.68
CA PRO A 188 -19.35 15.15 -2.66
C PRO A 188 -20.07 14.40 -3.78
N LYS A 189 -21.19 14.94 -4.27
CA LYS A 189 -22.05 14.23 -5.25
C LYS A 189 -21.29 13.88 -6.52
N GLU A 190 -20.38 14.74 -6.92
CA GLU A 190 -19.52 14.63 -8.11
C GLU A 190 -18.50 13.50 -7.98
N LEU A 191 -18.18 13.07 -6.74
CA LEU A 191 -17.23 12.01 -6.43
C LEU A 191 -17.90 10.70 -6.01
N LYS A 192 -19.23 10.67 -5.89
CA LYS A 192 -19.96 9.46 -5.50
C LYS A 192 -20.04 8.49 -6.66
N VAL A 193 -19.45 7.32 -6.46
CA VAL A 193 -19.82 6.08 -7.17
C VAL A 193 -20.63 5.25 -6.17
N VAL A 194 -21.47 4.33 -6.63
CA VAL A 194 -22.42 3.58 -5.79
C VAL A 194 -21.73 2.84 -4.61
N ALA A 195 -21.57 3.56 -3.49
CA ALA A 195 -21.02 3.19 -2.18
C ALA A 195 -19.49 3.19 -1.93
N PRO A 196 -18.64 3.77 -2.80
CA PRO A 196 -17.43 4.40 -2.28
C PRO A 196 -17.12 5.80 -2.89
N CYS A 197 -16.23 6.57 -2.24
CA CYS A 197 -15.93 7.96 -2.61
C CYS A 197 -14.66 8.06 -3.47
N MET A 198 -14.79 8.50 -4.72
CA MET A 198 -13.64 8.74 -5.61
C MET A 198 -12.82 9.93 -5.15
N SER A 199 -11.51 9.93 -5.45
CA SER A 199 -10.75 11.17 -5.48
C SER A 199 -11.09 11.96 -6.74
N ALA A 200 -10.69 13.23 -6.80
CA ALA A 200 -10.90 14.04 -7.99
C ALA A 200 -10.07 13.56 -9.19
N CYS A 201 -8.88 13.00 -8.97
CA CYS A 201 -8.10 12.41 -10.06
C CYS A 201 -8.86 11.24 -10.69
N GLU A 202 -9.34 10.31 -9.87
CA GLU A 202 -10.06 9.12 -10.35
C GLU A 202 -11.42 9.46 -10.96
N ALA A 203 -12.09 10.51 -10.48
CA ALA A 203 -13.39 10.92 -11.01
C ALA A 203 -13.29 11.68 -12.35
N PHE A 204 -12.25 12.52 -12.53
CA PHE A 204 -12.19 13.47 -13.65
C PHE A 204 -11.04 13.24 -14.61
N GLY A 205 -9.96 12.58 -14.20
CA GLY A 205 -8.74 12.41 -15.00
C GLY A 205 -8.02 13.72 -15.34
N ASP A 206 -8.38 14.82 -14.69
CA ASP A 206 -7.79 16.13 -14.95
C ASP A 206 -6.35 16.17 -14.41
N PRO A 207 -5.35 16.55 -15.21
CA PRO A 207 -3.95 16.64 -14.78
C PRO A 207 -3.74 17.49 -13.52
N ARG A 208 -4.60 18.47 -13.26
CA ARG A 208 -4.56 19.32 -12.05
C ARG A 208 -4.92 18.57 -10.78
N PHE A 209 -5.79 17.57 -10.87
CA PHE A 209 -6.16 16.74 -9.75
C PHE A 209 -5.25 15.51 -9.61
N CYS A 210 -4.72 15.04 -10.73
CA CYS A 210 -3.80 13.90 -10.79
C CYS A 210 -2.33 14.26 -10.57
N CYS A 211 -2.01 15.56 -10.51
CA CYS A 211 -0.64 16.05 -10.45
C CYS A 211 0.26 15.47 -11.57
N ALA A 212 -0.23 15.57 -12.81
CA ALA A 212 0.43 14.99 -13.98
C ALA A 212 0.78 16.07 -15.02
N GLY A 213 1.72 15.77 -15.92
CA GLY A 213 2.15 16.69 -16.98
C GLY A 213 2.73 17.98 -16.39
N GLU A 214 2.17 19.13 -16.77
CA GLU A 214 2.62 20.44 -16.25
C GLU A 214 2.39 20.60 -14.74
N TYR A 215 1.53 19.77 -14.15
CA TYR A 215 1.22 19.75 -12.72
C TYR A 215 2.02 18.67 -11.97
N SER A 216 3.15 18.19 -12.52
CA SER A 216 3.92 17.10 -11.91
C SER A 216 4.98 17.54 -10.89
N THR A 217 4.82 18.70 -10.26
CA THR A 217 5.67 19.12 -9.15
C THR A 217 4.84 19.69 -8.00
N PRO A 218 5.36 19.69 -6.76
CA PRO A 218 4.69 20.31 -5.61
C PRO A 218 4.37 21.80 -5.82
N GLU A 219 5.17 22.50 -6.61
CA GLU A 219 4.98 23.93 -6.91
C GLU A 219 3.85 24.17 -7.90
N THR A 220 3.62 23.23 -8.82
CA THR A 220 2.61 23.38 -9.87
C THR A 220 1.29 22.70 -9.52
N CYS A 221 1.26 21.66 -8.69
CA CYS A 221 0.03 21.00 -8.25
C CYS A 221 -0.41 21.49 -6.86
N SER A 222 -1.41 22.37 -6.83
CA SER A 222 -1.98 22.89 -5.59
C SER A 222 -3.19 22.07 -5.10
N PRO A 223 -3.51 22.08 -3.78
CA PRO A 223 -4.73 21.49 -3.26
C PRO A 223 -5.99 22.02 -3.98
N SER A 224 -6.94 21.12 -4.26
CA SER A 224 -8.24 21.47 -4.84
C SER A 224 -9.33 21.50 -3.77
N VAL A 225 -10.53 21.99 -4.11
CA VAL A 225 -11.70 21.89 -3.24
C VAL A 225 -12.02 20.44 -2.83
N TYR A 226 -11.72 19.48 -3.71
CA TYR A 226 -11.95 18.06 -3.46
C TYR A 226 -10.89 17.45 -2.54
N SER A 227 -9.60 17.75 -2.75
CA SER A 227 -8.57 17.26 -1.83
C SER A 227 -8.70 17.90 -0.45
N LEU A 228 -9.07 19.18 -0.38
CA LEU A 228 -9.38 19.84 0.89
C LEU A 228 -10.56 19.20 1.64
N PHE A 229 -11.59 18.69 0.93
CA PHE A 229 -12.65 17.90 1.57
C PHE A 229 -12.08 16.69 2.32
N PHE A 230 -11.24 15.88 1.65
CA PHE A 230 -10.58 14.74 2.28
C PHE A 230 -9.68 15.19 3.44
N LYS A 231 -8.93 16.27 3.25
CA LYS A 231 -7.98 16.77 4.25
C LYS A 231 -8.66 17.28 5.52
N TYR A 232 -9.76 18.00 5.39
CA TYR A 232 -10.51 18.50 6.55
C TYR A 232 -11.14 17.37 7.35
N ALA A 233 -11.65 16.34 6.67
CA ALA A 233 -12.22 15.18 7.36
C ALA A 233 -11.13 14.28 7.98
N CYS A 234 -10.00 14.14 7.29
CA CYS A 234 -8.94 13.21 7.64
C CYS A 234 -7.58 13.91 7.63
N THR A 235 -7.36 14.76 8.64
CA THR A 235 -6.20 15.66 8.77
C THR A 235 -4.85 14.95 8.80
N ARG A 236 -4.84 13.66 9.16
CA ARG A 236 -3.65 12.80 9.31
C ARG A 236 -3.45 11.83 8.14
N SER A 237 -4.06 12.11 7.00
CA SER A 237 -3.96 11.32 5.78
C SER A 237 -3.56 12.20 4.59
N TYR A 238 -2.93 11.58 3.60
CA TYR A 238 -2.71 12.19 2.30
C TYR A 238 -4.06 12.41 1.61
N SER A 239 -4.25 13.63 1.11
CA SER A 239 -5.47 14.03 0.40
C SER A 239 -5.27 14.24 -1.12
N TYR A 240 -4.01 14.39 -1.55
CA TYR A 240 -3.56 14.51 -2.95
C TYR A 240 -2.05 14.20 -3.01
N ALA A 241 -1.47 14.10 -4.21
CA ALA A 241 -0.13 13.53 -4.41
C ALA A 241 1.02 14.25 -3.67
N TYR A 242 0.91 15.56 -3.41
CA TYR A 242 1.97 16.36 -2.75
C TYR A 242 1.58 16.87 -1.36
N ASP A 243 0.81 16.08 -0.61
CA ASP A 243 0.41 16.39 0.78
C ASP A 243 1.48 16.00 1.83
N ASP A 244 2.76 15.99 1.45
CA ASP A 244 3.85 15.45 2.27
C ASP A 244 3.99 16.12 3.63
N LYS A 245 3.91 17.46 3.64
CA LYS A 245 4.23 18.29 4.82
C LYS A 245 3.40 17.94 6.06
N THR A 246 2.21 17.39 5.87
CA THR A 246 1.27 17.13 6.97
C THR A 246 0.84 15.67 7.06
N SER A 247 1.32 14.81 6.17
CA SER A 247 0.76 13.47 5.97
C SER A 247 1.81 12.36 5.88
N THR A 248 3.08 12.70 5.70
CA THR A 248 4.19 11.73 5.81
C THR A 248 4.60 11.58 7.27
N TYR A 249 4.57 10.35 7.76
CA TYR A 249 5.07 10.01 9.08
C TYR A 249 6.34 9.19 8.94
N THR A 250 7.25 9.38 9.91
CA THR A 250 8.45 8.56 9.99
C THR A 250 8.56 7.83 11.32
N CYS A 251 9.24 6.70 11.33
CA CYS A 251 9.63 5.99 12.54
C CYS A 251 10.87 5.14 12.24
N ALA A 252 11.41 4.41 13.20
CA ALA A 252 12.51 3.48 12.96
C ALA A 252 12.41 2.24 13.86
N ASN A 253 12.90 1.09 13.41
CA ASN A 253 13.05 -0.10 14.26
C ASN A 253 11.77 -0.45 15.06
N THR A 254 10.62 -0.50 14.37
CA THR A 254 9.32 -0.69 15.02
C THR A 254 8.43 -1.64 14.22
N ASP A 255 7.49 -2.25 14.92
CA ASP A 255 6.38 -2.99 14.31
C ASP A 255 5.21 -2.03 14.07
N TYR A 256 4.30 -2.39 13.15
CA TYR A 256 3.16 -1.56 12.82
C TYR A 256 1.84 -2.29 13.04
N THR A 257 0.84 -1.54 13.49
CA THR A 257 -0.55 -2.02 13.54
C THR A 257 -1.36 -1.25 12.53
N ILE A 258 -2.05 -1.99 11.66
CA ILE A 258 -3.01 -1.46 10.69
C ILE A 258 -4.41 -1.91 11.14
N VAL A 259 -5.29 -0.96 11.38
CA VAL A 259 -6.66 -1.18 11.86
C VAL A 259 -7.62 -0.70 10.79
N PHE A 260 -8.46 -1.62 10.31
CA PHE A 260 -9.60 -1.32 9.46
C PHE A 260 -10.84 -1.05 10.32
N CYS A 261 -11.59 0.00 9.99
CA CYS A 261 -12.71 0.53 10.78
C CYS A 261 -12.36 0.82 12.26
N PRO A 262 -11.33 1.65 12.54
CA PRO A 262 -10.94 2.02 13.90
C PRO A 262 -12.08 2.73 14.65
N ARG A 263 -12.17 2.53 15.98
CA ARG A 263 -13.11 3.31 16.81
C ARG A 263 -12.75 4.81 16.77
N PRO A 264 -13.73 5.74 16.80
CA PRO A 264 -15.15 5.55 17.09
C PRO A 264 -16.01 5.32 15.83
N TYR A 265 -15.55 4.51 14.86
CA TYR A 265 -16.38 4.10 13.73
C TYR A 265 -17.75 3.59 14.22
N THR A 266 -18.78 4.35 13.85
CA THR A 266 -20.18 4.12 14.17
C THR A 266 -20.91 3.87 12.86
N ARG A 267 -20.89 2.64 12.38
CA ARG A 267 -21.99 2.05 11.62
C ARG A 267 -21.93 0.54 11.71
#